data_AF-A0A4Q4KGB5-F1
#
_entry.id   AF-A0A4Q4KGB5-F1
#
_cell.length_a   1.000
_cell.length_b   1.000
_cell.length_c   1.000
_cell.angle_alpha   90.00
_cell.angle_beta   90.00
_cell.angle_gamma   90.00
#
_symmetry.space_group_name_H-M   'P 1'
#
loop_
_entity.id
_entity.type
_entity.pdbx_description
1 polymer ?
#
loop_
_entity_poly.entity_id
_entity_poly.type
_entity_poly.pdbx_seq_one_letter_code
_entity_poly.pdbx_strand_id
1 'polypeptide(L)'
;MAKIVLNNIKEISQEVDLIIAGKQNFIDNKLTFNRLNSISPKEISYADIVMTCDTILKIAVTTNKQLREIEKNFWRYIDRLPIAILMEYGTDIQENEELLSHTDYDKEFKKLISRVAGLAMDILALEDNKTKASEIRRSGSLSLLGNISTHYNIPNIKKVFVESMKSSNQEEQYEALIALDNYFSYSEEAIGAHILKIIEEIKGKTDKKKIFSICLSIQINTGLIDETSAEFEIEDWEDLYCENEDQNWEEDGWDENKD
;
A
#
# COMPACT_ATOMS: atom_id res chain seq x y z
N MET A 1 -10.57 37.44 -14.25
CA MET A 1 -10.06 36.17 -13.69
C MET A 1 -11.19 35.48 -12.96
N ALA A 2 -11.91 34.59 -13.64
CA ALA A 2 -13.13 33.98 -13.12
C ALA A 2 -12.88 32.52 -12.69
N LYS A 3 -13.17 32.25 -11.41
CA LYS A 3 -13.43 30.94 -10.76
C LYS A 3 -12.82 29.70 -11.43
N ILE A 4 -11.58 29.40 -11.07
CA ILE A 4 -11.13 28.01 -10.96
C ILE A 4 -11.66 27.53 -9.60
N VAL A 5 -12.51 26.51 -9.60
CA VAL A 5 -12.58 25.35 -8.69
C VAL A 5 -13.92 24.67 -9.00
N LEU A 6 -13.88 23.55 -9.73
CA LEU A 6 -14.95 22.56 -9.69
C LEU A 6 -14.33 21.32 -9.08
N ASN A 7 -14.33 21.29 -7.74
CA ASN A 7 -14.21 20.05 -6.98
C ASN A 7 -15.31 19.12 -7.49
N ASN A 8 -14.94 18.00 -8.11
CA ASN A 8 -15.98 17.17 -8.72
C ASN A 8 -15.61 15.69 -8.81
N ILE A 9 -15.31 15.09 -7.65
CA ILE A 9 -15.34 13.62 -7.47
C ILE A 9 -16.62 13.05 -8.09
N LYS A 10 -17.73 13.79 -7.96
CA LYS A 10 -19.00 13.47 -8.60
C LYS A 10 -18.96 13.41 -10.13
N GLU A 11 -18.39 14.40 -10.83
CA GLU A 11 -18.21 14.31 -12.29
C GLU A 11 -17.32 13.14 -12.68
N ILE A 12 -16.19 12.93 -11.99
CA ILE A 12 -15.27 11.82 -12.30
C ILE A 12 -15.98 10.48 -12.08
N SER A 13 -16.70 10.32 -10.97
CA SER A 13 -17.48 9.13 -10.66
C SER A 13 -18.57 8.87 -11.72
N GLN A 14 -19.25 9.94 -12.19
CA GLN A 14 -20.21 9.85 -13.29
C GLN A 14 -19.56 9.44 -14.61
N GLU A 15 -18.40 9.99 -14.95
CA GLU A 15 -17.63 9.59 -16.15
C GLU A 15 -17.24 8.10 -16.08
N VAL A 16 -16.83 7.61 -14.91
CA VAL A 16 -16.56 6.17 -14.68
C VAL A 16 -17.84 5.34 -14.86
N ASP A 17 -18.96 5.76 -14.28
CA ASP A 17 -20.24 5.06 -14.42
C ASP A 17 -20.70 4.99 -15.90
N LEU A 18 -20.47 6.04 -16.69
CA LEU A 18 -20.76 6.05 -18.13
C LEU A 18 -19.89 5.06 -18.91
N ILE A 19 -18.61 4.94 -18.54
CA ILE A 19 -17.71 3.94 -19.15
C ILE A 19 -18.12 2.52 -18.80
N ILE A 20 -18.45 2.26 -17.53
CA ILE A 20 -18.93 0.95 -17.09
C ILE A 20 -20.23 0.56 -17.81
N ALA A 21 -21.13 1.53 -18.02
CA ALA A 21 -22.38 1.32 -18.75
C ALA A 21 -22.22 1.19 -20.27
N GLY A 22 -21.00 1.31 -20.82
CA GLY A 22 -20.74 1.29 -22.26
C GLY A 22 -21.30 2.50 -23.02
N LYS A 23 -21.64 3.58 -22.31
CA LYS A 23 -22.18 4.83 -22.87
C LYS A 23 -21.08 5.81 -23.26
N GLN A 24 -19.86 5.59 -22.79
CA GLN A 24 -18.68 6.39 -23.04
C GLN A 24 -17.48 5.48 -23.21
N ASN A 25 -16.58 5.82 -24.14
CA ASN A 25 -15.42 4.99 -24.49
C ASN A 25 -14.09 5.72 -24.28
N PHE A 26 -14.10 6.84 -23.55
CA PHE A 26 -12.90 7.64 -23.31
C PHE A 26 -13.06 8.45 -22.02
N ILE A 27 -11.99 8.55 -21.25
CA ILE A 27 -11.86 9.45 -20.11
C ILE A 27 -10.45 10.04 -20.15
N ASP A 28 -10.35 11.35 -19.95
CA ASP A 28 -9.06 12.05 -20.01
C ASP A 28 -8.29 11.81 -18.70
N ASN A 29 -7.34 10.88 -18.74
CA ASN A 29 -6.50 10.51 -17.61
C ASN A 29 -5.77 11.71 -16.99
N LYS A 30 -5.28 12.65 -17.79
CA LYS A 30 -4.52 13.82 -17.30
C LYS A 30 -5.47 14.79 -16.59
N LEU A 31 -6.65 15.01 -17.17
CA LEU A 31 -7.68 15.82 -16.54
C LEU A 31 -8.16 15.20 -15.23
N THR A 32 -8.41 13.90 -15.19
CA THR A 32 -8.80 13.18 -13.96
C THR A 32 -7.74 13.30 -12.88
N PHE A 33 -6.46 13.08 -13.23
CA PHE A 33 -5.34 13.25 -12.29
C PHE A 33 -5.29 14.67 -11.72
N ASN A 34 -5.40 15.69 -12.57
CA ASN A 34 -5.37 17.08 -12.13
C ASN A 34 -6.56 17.43 -11.22
N ARG A 35 -7.77 16.96 -11.58
CA ARG A 35 -8.98 17.18 -10.79
C ARG A 35 -8.88 16.53 -9.41
N LEU A 36 -8.43 15.28 -9.31
CA LEU A 36 -8.26 14.60 -8.02
C LEU A 36 -7.19 15.27 -7.15
N ASN A 37 -6.04 15.63 -7.73
CA ASN A 37 -4.96 16.27 -6.98
C ASN A 37 -5.22 17.73 -6.59
N SER A 38 -6.20 18.39 -7.21
CA SER A 38 -6.60 19.75 -6.81
C SER A 38 -7.52 19.80 -5.59
N ILE A 39 -8.01 18.65 -5.12
CA ILE A 39 -8.96 18.59 -4.00
C ILE A 39 -8.19 18.79 -2.69
N SER A 40 -8.52 19.87 -2.00
CA SER A 40 -7.96 20.16 -0.67
C SER A 40 -8.53 19.17 0.36
N PRO A 41 -7.70 18.51 1.19
CA PRO A 41 -8.15 17.66 2.29
C PRO A 41 -9.16 18.34 3.23
N LYS A 42 -9.05 19.67 3.40
CA LYS A 42 -9.95 20.48 4.24
C LYS A 42 -11.35 20.66 3.66
N GLU A 43 -11.53 20.42 2.36
CA GLU A 43 -12.78 20.63 1.63
C GLU A 43 -13.51 19.31 1.33
N ILE A 44 -12.93 18.17 1.73
CA ILE A 44 -13.49 16.85 1.44
C ILE A 44 -14.62 16.57 2.43
N SER A 45 -15.82 16.34 1.91
CA SER A 45 -16.93 15.85 2.72
C SER A 45 -16.90 14.33 2.85
N TYR A 46 -17.61 13.79 3.85
CA TYR A 46 -17.82 12.35 3.95
C TYR A 46 -18.49 11.74 2.70
N ALA A 47 -19.41 12.48 2.07
CA ALA A 47 -20.06 12.03 0.84
C ALA A 47 -19.05 11.87 -0.32
N ASP A 48 -18.04 12.73 -0.38
CA ASP A 48 -16.97 12.65 -1.39
C ASP A 48 -16.08 11.42 -1.16
N ILE A 49 -15.75 11.10 0.09
CA ILE A 49 -15.00 9.88 0.43
C ILE A 49 -15.79 8.62 0.06
N VAL A 50 -17.08 8.57 0.43
CA VAL A 50 -17.94 7.43 0.08
C VAL A 50 -17.97 7.25 -1.43
N MET A 51 -18.21 8.32 -2.18
CA MET A 51 -18.25 8.27 -3.64
C MET A 51 -16.92 7.82 -4.26
N THR A 52 -15.80 8.27 -3.70
CA THR A 52 -14.45 7.85 -4.12
C THR A 52 -14.26 6.34 -3.89
N CYS A 53 -14.56 5.86 -2.68
CA CYS A 53 -14.43 4.44 -2.32
C CYS A 53 -15.30 3.56 -3.22
N ASP A 54 -16.56 3.94 -3.41
CA ASP A 54 -17.50 3.20 -4.26
C ASP A 54 -17.04 3.18 -5.72
N THR A 55 -16.44 4.27 -6.21
CA THR A 55 -15.88 4.34 -7.57
C THR A 55 -14.69 3.38 -7.72
N ILE A 56 -13.79 3.32 -6.74
CA ILE A 56 -12.67 2.38 -6.74
C ILE A 56 -13.18 0.93 -6.76
N LEU A 57 -14.16 0.59 -5.91
CA LEU A 57 -14.76 -0.74 -5.87
C LEU A 57 -15.43 -1.12 -7.20
N LYS A 58 -16.18 -0.19 -7.81
CA LYS A 58 -16.76 -0.40 -9.15
C LYS A 58 -15.69 -0.68 -10.20
N ILE A 59 -14.59 0.08 -10.20
CA ILE A 59 -13.49 -0.14 -11.15
C ILE A 59 -12.81 -1.51 -10.91
N ALA A 60 -12.60 -1.88 -9.65
CA ALA A 60 -11.94 -3.11 -9.23
C ALA A 60 -12.60 -4.38 -9.80
N VAL A 61 -13.94 -4.39 -9.94
CA VAL A 61 -14.69 -5.54 -10.45
C VAL A 61 -14.89 -5.55 -11.97
N THR A 62 -14.48 -4.49 -12.66
CA THR A 62 -14.56 -4.44 -14.14
C THR A 62 -13.35 -5.09 -14.78
N THR A 63 -13.33 -5.28 -16.10
CA THR A 63 -12.14 -5.68 -16.89
C THR A 63 -11.68 -4.58 -17.85
N ASN A 64 -12.25 -3.37 -17.75
CA ASN A 64 -12.02 -2.29 -18.69
C ASN A 64 -10.61 -1.68 -18.52
N LYS A 65 -9.78 -1.77 -19.58
CA LYS A 65 -8.40 -1.27 -19.58
C LYS A 65 -8.28 0.24 -19.38
N GLN A 66 -9.23 1.04 -19.87
CA GLN A 66 -9.18 2.49 -19.69
C GLN A 66 -9.38 2.88 -18.22
N LEU A 67 -10.26 2.16 -17.52
CA LEU A 67 -10.48 2.38 -16.09
C LEU A 67 -9.24 2.03 -15.26
N ARG A 68 -8.33 1.18 -15.74
CA ARG A 68 -7.08 0.84 -15.03
C ARG A 68 -6.11 2.00 -14.87
N GLU A 69 -6.01 2.87 -15.86
CA GLU A 69 -5.16 4.05 -15.74
C GLU A 69 -5.78 5.08 -14.78
N ILE A 70 -7.11 5.20 -14.82
CA ILE A 70 -7.86 6.05 -13.89
C ILE A 70 -7.78 5.54 -12.45
N GLU A 71 -7.85 4.23 -12.26
CA GLU A 71 -7.72 3.56 -10.97
C GLU A 71 -6.44 3.98 -10.23
N LYS A 72 -5.31 4.07 -10.95
CA LYS A 72 -4.04 4.53 -10.36
C LYS A 72 -4.13 5.94 -9.79
N ASN A 73 -4.89 6.84 -10.43
CA ASN A 73 -5.07 8.20 -9.92
C ASN A 73 -5.92 8.21 -8.65
N PHE A 74 -6.95 7.36 -8.59
CA PHE A 74 -7.75 7.19 -7.39
C PHE A 74 -6.94 6.63 -6.22
N TRP A 75 -6.09 5.61 -6.47
CA TRP A 75 -5.20 5.08 -5.43
C TRP A 75 -4.20 6.12 -4.93
N ARG A 76 -3.57 6.89 -5.83
CA ARG A 76 -2.67 8.00 -5.45
C ARG A 76 -3.37 9.08 -4.62
N TYR A 77 -4.63 9.34 -4.93
CA TYR A 77 -5.44 10.30 -4.18
C TYR A 77 -5.74 9.75 -2.77
N ILE A 78 -6.29 8.53 -2.67
CA ILE A 78 -6.75 7.98 -1.39
C ILE A 78 -5.61 7.63 -0.44
N ASP A 79 -4.45 7.23 -0.96
CA ASP A 79 -3.26 6.92 -0.16
C ASP A 79 -2.76 8.10 0.68
N ARG A 80 -2.92 9.33 0.17
CA ARG A 80 -2.48 10.55 0.86
C ARG A 80 -3.51 11.08 1.86
N LEU A 81 -4.76 10.64 1.76
CA LEU A 81 -5.86 11.21 2.53
C LEU A 81 -5.74 10.99 4.03
N PRO A 82 -5.44 9.78 4.54
CA PRO A 82 -5.36 9.58 5.99
C PRO A 82 -4.38 10.53 6.66
N ILE A 83 -3.15 10.63 6.16
CA ILE A 83 -2.13 11.52 6.71
C ILE A 83 -2.59 12.98 6.64
N ALA A 84 -3.15 13.41 5.50
CA ALA A 84 -3.60 14.79 5.36
C ALA A 84 -4.76 15.14 6.32
N ILE A 85 -5.70 14.22 6.53
CA ILE A 85 -6.80 14.37 7.49
C ILE A 85 -6.23 14.43 8.91
N LEU A 86 -5.27 13.56 9.24
CA LEU A 86 -4.62 13.53 10.55
C LEU A 86 -3.82 14.80 10.85
N MET A 87 -3.09 15.34 9.87
CA MET A 87 -2.35 16.60 10.06
C MET A 87 -3.26 17.80 10.30
N GLU A 88 -4.47 17.78 9.73
CA GLU A 88 -5.41 18.89 9.86
C GLU A 88 -6.28 18.80 11.12
N TYR A 89 -6.70 17.58 11.50
CA TYR A 89 -7.71 17.35 12.54
C TYR A 89 -7.24 16.45 13.69
N GLY A 90 -6.12 15.75 13.55
CA GLY A 90 -5.69 14.62 14.38
C GLY A 90 -4.94 14.98 15.66
N THR A 91 -5.16 16.16 16.25
CA THR A 91 -4.45 16.58 17.48
C THR A 91 -4.86 15.79 18.73
N ASP A 92 -6.00 15.10 18.70
CA ASP A 92 -6.64 14.50 19.88
C ASP A 92 -6.82 12.98 19.76
N ILE A 93 -5.92 12.28 19.07
CA ILE A 93 -5.96 10.82 18.98
C ILE A 93 -5.33 10.24 20.25
N GLN A 94 -6.08 9.39 20.94
CA GLN A 94 -5.59 8.76 22.16
C GLN A 94 -4.63 7.62 21.83
N GLU A 95 -3.67 7.39 22.73
CA GLU A 95 -2.83 6.19 22.68
C GLU A 95 -3.73 4.94 22.71
N ASN A 96 -3.51 4.01 21.79
CA ASN A 96 -4.32 2.81 21.57
C ASN A 96 -5.77 3.05 21.13
N GLU A 97 -6.10 4.23 20.58
CA GLU A 97 -7.43 4.49 20.05
C GLU A 97 -7.78 3.50 18.93
N GLU A 98 -8.85 2.72 19.14
CA GLU A 98 -9.29 1.74 18.14
C GLU A 98 -10.00 2.40 16.96
N LEU A 99 -9.73 1.87 15.77
CA LEU A 99 -10.42 2.20 14.52
C LEU A 99 -11.03 0.93 13.92
N LEU A 100 -12.35 0.82 14.05
CA LEU A 100 -13.15 -0.16 13.34
C LEU A 100 -13.40 0.36 11.92
N SER A 101 -13.23 -0.52 10.93
CA SER A 101 -13.60 -0.21 9.54
C SER A 101 -15.11 -0.03 9.40
N HIS A 102 -15.52 0.78 8.42
CA HIS A 102 -16.94 1.00 8.07
C HIS A 102 -17.82 1.52 9.22
N THR A 103 -17.23 2.19 10.20
CA THR A 103 -17.94 2.67 11.39
C THR A 103 -18.26 4.15 11.27
N ASP A 104 -19.51 4.50 11.58
CA ASP A 104 -19.97 5.88 11.62
C ASP A 104 -19.63 6.52 12.97
N TYR A 105 -18.43 7.11 13.07
CA TYR A 105 -17.97 7.81 14.26
C TYR A 105 -18.52 9.24 14.33
N ASP A 106 -18.80 9.71 15.55
CA ASP A 106 -19.22 11.10 15.79
C ASP A 106 -18.16 12.13 15.35
N LYS A 107 -16.87 11.79 15.51
CA LYS A 107 -15.76 12.61 15.02
C LYS A 107 -15.63 12.46 13.50
N GLU A 108 -15.89 13.52 12.76
CA GLU A 108 -15.91 13.51 11.28
C GLU A 108 -14.60 12.97 10.68
N PHE A 109 -13.44 13.44 11.13
CA PHE A 109 -12.15 12.96 10.62
C PHE A 109 -11.95 11.45 10.84
N LYS A 110 -12.35 10.93 12.01
CA LYS A 110 -12.26 9.50 12.32
C LYS A 110 -13.21 8.68 11.45
N LYS A 111 -14.41 9.21 11.18
CA LYS A 111 -15.38 8.64 10.26
C LYS A 111 -14.84 8.56 8.82
N LEU A 112 -14.14 9.60 8.34
CA LEU A 112 -13.48 9.60 7.03
C LEU A 112 -12.42 8.49 6.96
N ILE A 113 -11.51 8.42 7.95
CA ILE A 113 -10.44 7.42 8.01
C ILE A 113 -11.02 6.01 8.12
N SER A 114 -12.07 5.81 8.92
CA SER A 114 -12.78 4.52 9.05
C SER A 114 -13.35 4.03 7.71
N ARG A 115 -13.90 4.93 6.88
CA ARG A 115 -14.39 4.56 5.55
C ARG A 115 -13.25 4.18 4.60
N VAL A 116 -12.13 4.92 4.66
CA VAL A 116 -10.93 4.63 3.85
C VAL A 116 -10.30 3.29 4.25
N ALA A 117 -10.17 3.01 5.56
CA ALA A 117 -9.75 1.70 6.05
C ALA A 117 -10.72 0.58 5.60
N GLY A 118 -12.02 0.87 5.61
CA GLY A 118 -13.05 -0.04 5.08
C GLY A 118 -12.85 -0.38 3.60
N LEU A 119 -12.55 0.61 2.75
CA LEU A 119 -12.22 0.36 1.35
C LEU A 119 -11.05 -0.62 1.19
N ALA A 120 -9.96 -0.41 1.92
CA ALA A 120 -8.78 -1.29 1.84
C ALA A 120 -9.13 -2.74 2.24
N MET A 121 -9.94 -2.90 3.30
CA MET A 121 -10.44 -4.22 3.71
C MET A 121 -11.34 -4.86 2.65
N ASP A 122 -12.25 -4.09 2.04
CA ASP A 122 -13.13 -4.58 0.98
C ASP A 122 -12.33 -5.07 -0.24
N ILE A 123 -11.29 -4.34 -0.62
CA ILE A 123 -10.41 -4.69 -1.74
C ILE A 123 -9.62 -5.97 -1.43
N LEU A 124 -9.09 -6.11 -0.21
CA LEU A 124 -8.35 -7.31 0.20
C LEU A 124 -9.25 -8.55 0.32
N ALA A 125 -10.55 -8.35 0.55
CA ALA A 125 -11.56 -9.40 0.55
C ALA A 125 -12.00 -9.85 -0.86
N LEU A 126 -11.68 -9.09 -1.91
CA LEU A 126 -11.91 -9.53 -3.29
C LEU A 126 -11.01 -10.73 -3.61
N GLU A 127 -11.51 -11.62 -4.47
CA GLU A 127 -10.73 -12.75 -4.98
C GLU A 127 -9.46 -12.28 -5.68
N ASP A 128 -8.30 -12.80 -5.28
CA ASP A 128 -7.05 -12.53 -5.98
C ASP A 128 -7.01 -13.26 -7.32
N ASN A 129 -7.30 -12.51 -8.38
CA ASN A 129 -7.26 -13.00 -9.75
C ASN A 129 -5.85 -12.99 -10.37
N LYS A 130 -4.80 -12.73 -9.58
CA LYS A 130 -3.38 -12.76 -9.99
C LYS A 130 -3.03 -11.88 -11.20
N THR A 131 -3.82 -10.83 -11.42
CA THR A 131 -3.52 -9.81 -12.44
C THR A 131 -2.67 -8.70 -11.84
N LYS A 132 -1.90 -8.00 -12.68
CA LYS A 132 -1.17 -6.79 -12.25
C LYS A 132 -2.08 -5.73 -11.63
N ALA A 133 -3.34 -5.66 -12.06
CA ALA A 133 -4.34 -4.76 -11.48
C ALA A 133 -4.82 -5.23 -10.09
N SER A 134 -4.92 -6.54 -9.84
CA SER A 134 -5.15 -7.09 -8.50
C SER A 134 -3.97 -6.77 -7.59
N GLU A 135 -2.75 -7.03 -8.07
CA GLU A 135 -1.51 -6.74 -7.32
C GLU A 135 -1.47 -5.27 -6.87
N ILE A 136 -1.68 -4.30 -7.77
CA ILE A 136 -1.70 -2.85 -7.44
C ILE A 136 -2.75 -2.52 -6.37
N ARG A 137 -3.94 -3.11 -6.47
CA ARG A 137 -5.04 -2.86 -5.52
C ARG A 137 -4.72 -3.41 -4.13
N ARG A 138 -4.21 -4.64 -4.08
CA ARG A 138 -3.89 -5.33 -2.83
C ARG A 138 -2.69 -4.67 -2.16
N SER A 139 -1.63 -4.37 -2.91
CA SER A 139 -0.45 -3.63 -2.41
C SER A 139 -0.84 -2.24 -1.91
N GLY A 140 -1.62 -1.46 -2.67
CA GLY A 140 -2.13 -0.16 -2.26
C GLY A 140 -3.01 -0.22 -1.00
N SER A 141 -3.82 -1.28 -0.84
CA SER A 141 -4.63 -1.48 0.36
C SER A 141 -3.80 -1.78 1.60
N LEU A 142 -2.73 -2.57 1.45
CA LEU A 142 -1.81 -2.89 2.55
C LEU A 142 -1.02 -1.66 2.98
N SER A 143 -0.51 -0.88 2.01
CA SER A 143 0.17 0.39 2.27
C SER A 143 -0.73 1.36 3.03
N LEU A 144 -1.98 1.52 2.57
CA LEU A 144 -2.98 2.36 3.21
C LEU A 144 -3.28 1.94 4.65
N LEU A 145 -3.48 0.64 4.88
CA LEU A 145 -3.75 0.12 6.22
C LEU A 145 -2.53 0.24 7.14
N GLY A 146 -1.32 -0.01 6.61
CA GLY A 146 -0.06 0.19 7.33
C GLY A 146 0.07 1.63 7.82
N ASN A 147 -0.17 2.60 6.92
CA ASN A 147 -0.13 4.03 7.25
C ASN A 147 -1.19 4.46 8.26
N ILE A 148 -2.39 3.87 8.24
CA ILE A 148 -3.42 4.17 9.24
C ILE A 148 -3.07 3.53 10.59
N SER A 149 -2.45 2.34 10.57
CA SER A 149 -2.12 1.57 11.77
C SER A 149 -1.02 2.19 12.66
N THR A 150 -0.25 3.14 12.13
CA THR A 150 0.70 3.93 12.94
C THR A 150 0.01 4.92 13.88
N HIS A 151 -1.26 5.22 13.64
CA HIS A 151 -2.04 6.20 14.40
C HIS A 151 -3.24 5.59 15.13
N TYR A 152 -3.77 4.47 14.64
CA TYR A 152 -4.90 3.78 15.25
C TYR A 152 -4.64 2.30 15.41
N ASN A 153 -5.18 1.72 16.47
CA ASN A 153 -5.26 0.28 16.60
C ASN A 153 -6.40 -0.25 15.69
N ILE A 154 -6.06 -0.95 14.61
CA ILE A 154 -7.04 -1.60 13.73
C ILE A 154 -7.17 -3.06 14.14
N PRO A 155 -8.34 -3.52 14.63
CA PRO A 155 -8.48 -4.91 15.06
C PRO A 155 -8.20 -5.92 13.93
N ASN A 156 -7.49 -6.99 14.28
CA ASN A 156 -7.07 -8.07 13.38
C ASN A 156 -6.11 -7.66 12.26
N ILE A 157 -5.56 -6.44 12.25
CA ILE A 157 -4.75 -5.98 11.11
C ILE A 157 -3.48 -6.79 10.91
N LYS A 158 -2.81 -7.20 12.00
CA LYS A 158 -1.65 -8.10 11.94
C LYS A 158 -1.96 -9.38 11.18
N LYS A 159 -3.14 -9.97 11.36
CA LYS A 159 -3.55 -11.19 10.64
C LYS A 159 -3.61 -10.93 9.13
N VAL A 160 -4.16 -9.79 8.72
CA VAL A 160 -4.24 -9.37 7.31
C VAL A 160 -2.84 -9.25 6.69
N PHE A 161 -1.90 -8.63 7.39
CA PHE A 161 -0.51 -8.50 6.92
C PHE A 161 0.19 -9.86 6.83
N VAL A 162 0.04 -10.73 7.84
CA VAL A 162 0.63 -12.08 7.87
C VAL A 162 0.05 -13.01 6.80
N GLU A 163 -1.22 -12.83 6.42
CA GLU A 163 -1.80 -13.57 5.29
C GLU A 163 -1.23 -13.07 3.97
N SER A 164 -1.06 -11.75 3.81
CA SER A 164 -0.62 -11.12 2.56
C SER A 164 0.88 -11.28 2.28
N MET A 165 1.74 -11.38 3.31
CA MET A 165 3.18 -11.66 3.13
C MET A 165 3.45 -13.03 2.47
N LYS A 166 2.47 -13.94 2.47
CA LYS A 166 2.55 -15.25 1.81
C LYS A 166 2.14 -15.19 0.34
N SER A 167 1.73 -14.02 -0.17
CA SER A 167 1.35 -13.85 -1.56
C SER A 167 2.52 -14.16 -2.49
N SER A 168 2.21 -14.75 -3.66
CA SER A 168 3.17 -14.91 -4.74
C SER A 168 3.39 -13.61 -5.53
N ASN A 169 2.53 -12.61 -5.34
CA ASN A 169 2.71 -11.27 -5.93
C ASN A 169 3.75 -10.50 -5.13
N GLN A 170 4.83 -10.08 -5.79
CA GLN A 170 5.97 -9.47 -5.12
C GLN A 170 5.64 -8.11 -4.51
N GLU A 171 4.80 -7.28 -5.16
CA GLU A 171 4.42 -5.98 -4.59
C GLU A 171 3.47 -6.14 -3.40
N GLU A 172 2.55 -7.11 -3.43
CA GLU A 172 1.69 -7.40 -2.30
C GLU A 172 2.49 -7.91 -1.10
N GLN A 173 3.40 -8.87 -1.32
CA GLN A 173 4.28 -9.38 -0.28
C GLN A 173 5.14 -8.25 0.32
N TYR A 174 5.70 -7.39 -0.54
CA TYR A 174 6.54 -6.28 -0.10
C TYR A 174 5.76 -5.27 0.77
N GLU A 175 4.60 -4.80 0.32
CA GLU A 175 3.78 -3.87 1.11
C GLU A 175 3.26 -4.52 2.40
N ALA A 176 2.98 -5.83 2.39
CA ALA A 176 2.61 -6.57 3.60
C ALA A 176 3.76 -6.60 4.63
N LEU A 177 5.00 -6.75 4.18
CA LEU A 177 6.18 -6.72 5.05
C LEU A 177 6.41 -5.32 5.63
N ILE A 178 6.29 -4.25 4.84
CA ILE A 178 6.36 -2.87 5.34
C ILE A 178 5.28 -2.62 6.38
N ALA A 179 4.04 -3.00 6.09
CA ALA A 179 2.93 -2.78 7.00
C ALA A 179 3.09 -3.58 8.30
N LEU A 180 3.67 -4.77 8.25
CA LEU A 180 3.99 -5.58 9.42
C LEU A 180 5.16 -4.99 10.23
N ASP A 181 6.17 -4.45 9.56
CA ASP A 181 7.28 -3.74 10.20
C ASP A 181 6.76 -2.54 11.00
N ASN A 182 5.96 -1.69 10.35
CA ASN A 182 5.29 -0.57 11.00
C ASN A 182 4.44 -1.02 12.20
N TYR A 183 3.69 -2.13 12.07
CA TYR A 183 2.91 -2.67 13.18
C TYR A 183 3.80 -2.98 14.39
N PHE A 184 4.94 -3.64 14.19
CA PHE A 184 5.86 -3.98 15.29
C PHE A 184 6.66 -2.79 15.81
N SER A 185 6.91 -1.75 15.00
CA SER A 185 7.57 -0.52 15.48
C SER A 185 6.76 0.22 16.55
N TYR A 186 5.43 0.06 16.55
CA TYR A 186 4.51 0.73 17.48
C TYR A 186 3.77 -0.23 18.41
N SER A 187 4.08 -1.53 18.36
CA SER A 187 3.44 -2.56 19.16
C SER A 187 4.42 -3.16 20.16
N GLU A 188 3.97 -3.35 21.40
CA GLU A 188 4.72 -4.12 22.40
C GLU A 188 4.56 -5.65 22.21
N GLU A 189 3.88 -6.07 21.15
CA GLU A 189 3.61 -7.49 20.91
C GLU A 189 4.87 -8.23 20.42
N ALA A 190 5.22 -9.30 21.13
CA ALA A 190 6.26 -10.24 20.68
C ALA A 190 5.85 -10.97 19.38
N ILE A 191 6.82 -11.19 18.51
CA ILE A 191 6.60 -11.95 17.28
C ILE A 191 6.34 -13.44 17.56
N GLY A 192 5.28 -13.96 16.99
CA GLY A 192 4.97 -15.39 17.07
C GLY A 192 5.92 -16.24 16.22
N ALA A 193 6.30 -17.42 16.70
CA ALA A 193 7.21 -18.34 16.00
C ALA A 193 6.77 -18.69 14.56
N HIS A 194 5.46 -18.74 14.31
CA HIS A 194 4.94 -18.99 12.96
C HIS A 194 5.20 -17.83 12.00
N ILE A 195 5.15 -16.58 12.48
CA ILE A 195 5.45 -15.37 11.68
C ILE A 195 6.94 -15.33 11.40
N LEU A 196 7.75 -15.52 12.45
CA LEU A 196 9.22 -15.55 12.33
C LEU A 196 9.67 -16.58 11.29
N LYS A 197 9.09 -17.78 11.29
CA LYS A 197 9.40 -18.80 10.27
C LYS A 197 9.14 -18.31 8.85
N ILE A 198 8.03 -17.60 8.61
CA ILE A 198 7.71 -17.06 7.28
C ILE A 198 8.72 -15.97 6.90
N ILE A 199 9.08 -15.09 7.84
CA ILE A 199 10.08 -14.04 7.62
C ILE A 199 11.43 -14.65 7.27
N GLU A 200 11.90 -15.65 8.01
CA GLU A 200 13.15 -16.36 7.72
C GLU A 200 13.12 -17.06 6.35
N GLU A 201 12.00 -17.67 5.98
CA GLU A 201 11.83 -18.27 4.66
C GLU A 201 11.88 -17.25 3.51
N ILE A 202 11.37 -16.02 3.72
CA ILE A 202 11.45 -14.93 2.74
C ILE A 202 12.88 -14.37 2.71
N LYS A 203 13.46 -14.07 3.87
CA LYS A 203 14.82 -13.54 4.06
C LYS A 203 15.85 -14.43 3.38
N GLY A 204 15.78 -15.75 3.59
CA GLY A 204 16.73 -16.70 3.01
C GLY A 204 16.58 -16.96 1.51
N LYS A 205 15.54 -16.42 0.85
CA LYS A 205 15.28 -16.63 -0.60
C LYS A 205 15.37 -15.36 -1.43
N THR A 206 15.47 -14.18 -0.80
CA THR A 206 15.41 -12.91 -1.52
C THR A 206 16.79 -12.45 -1.98
N ASP A 207 16.88 -12.08 -3.25
CA ASP A 207 17.98 -11.36 -3.89
C ASP A 207 17.76 -9.83 -3.89
N LYS A 208 16.70 -9.36 -3.25
CA LYS A 208 16.39 -7.93 -3.10
C LYS A 208 16.78 -7.43 -1.72
N LYS A 209 17.81 -6.57 -1.66
CA LYS A 209 18.26 -5.89 -0.43
C LYS A 209 17.10 -5.28 0.36
N LYS A 210 16.16 -4.60 -0.32
CA LYS A 210 15.01 -3.98 0.35
C LYS A 210 14.14 -4.97 1.13
N ILE A 211 13.85 -6.15 0.56
CA ILE A 211 13.05 -7.18 1.23
C ILE A 211 13.84 -7.76 2.40
N PHE A 212 15.13 -8.01 2.19
CA PHE A 212 16.04 -8.52 3.21
C PHE A 212 16.10 -7.57 4.42
N SER A 213 16.36 -6.29 4.18
CA SER A 213 16.42 -5.26 5.22
C SER A 213 15.10 -5.10 5.98
N ILE A 214 13.93 -5.19 5.33
CA ILE A 214 12.64 -5.13 6.03
C ILE A 214 12.44 -6.36 6.92
N CYS A 215 12.86 -7.56 6.47
CA CYS A 215 12.80 -8.75 7.31
C CYS A 215 13.63 -8.60 8.59
N LEU A 216 14.83 -8.03 8.48
CA LEU A 216 15.69 -7.71 9.62
C LEU A 216 15.07 -6.62 10.52
N SER A 217 14.50 -5.57 9.92
CA SER A 217 13.80 -4.50 10.64
C SER A 217 12.68 -5.05 11.54
N ILE A 218 11.89 -6.00 11.04
CA ILE A 218 10.86 -6.67 11.85
C ILE A 218 11.49 -7.43 13.02
N GLN A 219 12.64 -8.08 12.83
CA GLN A 219 13.35 -8.81 13.89
C GLN A 219 13.92 -7.87 14.95
N ILE A 220 14.44 -6.70 14.54
CA ILE A 220 14.89 -5.64 15.45
C ILE A 220 13.70 -5.10 16.26
N ASN A 221 12.62 -4.70 15.58
CA ASN A 221 11.43 -4.13 16.19
C ASN A 221 10.75 -5.09 17.18
N THR A 222 10.96 -6.40 17.01
CA THR A 222 10.43 -7.44 17.91
C THR A 222 11.42 -7.91 18.97
N GLY A 223 12.61 -7.30 19.02
CA GLY A 223 13.67 -7.58 20.00
C GLY A 223 14.36 -8.94 19.82
N LEU A 224 14.26 -9.55 18.63
CA LEU A 224 14.93 -10.82 18.33
C LEU A 224 16.42 -10.65 18.06
N ILE A 225 16.78 -9.57 17.37
CA ILE A 225 18.16 -9.19 17.06
C ILE A 225 18.36 -7.72 17.38
N ASP A 226 19.61 -7.29 17.54
CA ASP A 226 19.97 -5.89 17.64
C ASP A 226 20.39 -5.31 16.28
N GLU A 227 20.52 -3.98 16.22
CA GLU A 227 20.93 -3.26 15.00
C GLU A 227 22.30 -3.72 14.49
N THR A 228 23.25 -3.98 15.39
CA THR A 228 24.60 -4.44 15.04
C THR A 228 24.59 -5.82 14.39
N SER A 229 23.79 -6.75 14.90
CA SER A 229 23.62 -8.08 14.28
C SER A 229 23.00 -7.97 12.89
N ALA A 230 22.03 -7.07 12.73
CA ALA A 230 21.41 -6.82 11.43
C ALA A 230 22.39 -6.21 10.42
N GLU A 231 23.30 -5.33 10.85
CA GLU A 231 24.37 -4.79 9.99
C GLU A 231 25.27 -5.91 9.44
N PHE A 232 25.72 -6.83 10.29
CA PHE A 232 26.51 -7.99 9.85
C PHE A 232 25.75 -8.90 8.89
N GLU A 233 24.46 -9.16 9.13
CA GLU A 233 23.65 -9.95 8.20
C GLU A 233 23.48 -9.26 6.84
N ILE A 234 23.45 -7.92 6.79
CA ILE A 234 23.43 -7.17 5.53
C ILE A 234 24.75 -7.30 4.79
N GLU A 235 25.90 -7.20 5.48
CA GLU A 235 27.23 -7.41 4.89
C GLU A 235 27.34 -8.84 4.30
N ASP A 236 27.01 -9.87 5.09
CA ASP A 236 27.02 -11.27 4.63
C ASP A 236 26.11 -11.48 3.39
N TRP A 237 24.97 -10.79 3.36
CA TRP A 237 24.07 -10.83 2.20
C TRP A 237 24.67 -10.12 0.98
N GLU A 238 25.33 -8.97 1.15
CA GLU A 238 26.00 -8.24 0.07
C GLU A 238 27.12 -9.09 -0.54
N ASP A 239 27.92 -9.77 0.28
CA ASP A 239 28.98 -10.67 -0.21
C ASP A 239 28.40 -11.79 -1.10
N LEU A 240 27.24 -12.34 -0.73
CA LEU A 240 26.60 -13.41 -1.49
C LEU A 240 26.00 -12.96 -2.84
N TYR A 241 25.47 -11.74 -2.92
CA TYR A 241 24.66 -11.30 -4.06
C TYR A 241 25.28 -10.16 -4.89
N CYS A 242 26.20 -9.38 -4.33
CA CYS A 242 26.86 -8.26 -5.01
C CYS A 242 28.25 -8.64 -5.56
N GLU A 243 29.03 -9.50 -4.90
CA GLU A 243 30.34 -9.93 -5.43
C GLU A 243 30.22 -10.84 -6.68
N ASN A 244 29.04 -11.42 -6.92
CA ASN A 244 28.76 -12.23 -8.10
C ASN A 244 28.41 -11.41 -9.36
N GLU A 245 28.15 -10.10 -9.25
CA GLU A 245 27.92 -9.23 -10.42
C GLU A 245 29.23 -8.79 -11.09
N ASP A 246 30.32 -8.68 -10.33
CA ASP A 246 31.63 -8.25 -10.84
C ASP A 246 32.42 -9.38 -11.53
N GLN A 247 32.11 -10.65 -11.27
CA GLN A 247 32.78 -11.80 -11.92
C GLN A 247 32.21 -12.15 -13.30
N ASN A 248 30.99 -11.70 -13.65
CA ASN A 248 30.41 -11.94 -14.97
C ASN A 248 30.96 -11.02 -16.09
N TRP A 249 31.78 -10.03 -15.76
CA TRP A 249 32.43 -9.16 -16.75
C TRP A 249 33.81 -9.65 -17.19
N GLU A 250 34.42 -10.61 -16.49
CA GLU A 250 35.77 -11.09 -16.81
C GLU A 250 35.81 -12.34 -17.71
N GLU A 251 34.70 -13.07 -17.89
CA GLU A 251 34.66 -14.27 -18.75
C GLU A 251 34.34 -14.00 -20.23
N ASP A 252 33.87 -12.82 -20.60
CA ASP A 252 33.36 -12.54 -21.97
C ASP A 252 34.32 -11.71 -22.86
N GLY A 253 35.60 -11.56 -22.51
CA GLY A 253 36.41 -10.55 -23.16
C GLY A 253 37.90 -10.77 -23.33
N TRP A 254 38.43 -11.99 -23.44
CA TRP A 254 39.78 -12.19 -24.01
C TRP A 254 39.91 -13.55 -24.71
N ASP A 255 39.43 -13.63 -25.96
CA ASP A 255 39.92 -14.61 -26.93
C ASP A 255 40.58 -13.85 -28.10
N GLU A 256 41.66 -13.14 -27.78
CA GLU A 256 42.64 -12.72 -28.77
C GLU A 256 43.63 -13.88 -29.02
N ASN A 257 43.72 -14.26 -30.30
CA ASN A 257 44.78 -15.02 -30.95
C ASN A 257 44.68 -16.55 -30.91
N LYS A 258 44.19 -17.14 -32.01
CA LYS A 258 44.91 -18.20 -32.73
C LYS A 258 44.82 -18.02 -34.25
N ASP A 259 45.98 -17.65 -34.80
CA ASP A 259 46.57 -17.94 -36.11
C ASP A 259 45.85 -17.54 -37.41
#